data_AF-A0A7C8ICZ9-F1
#
_entry.id   AF-A0A7C8ICZ9-F1
#
_cell.length_a   1.000
_cell.length_b   1.000
_cell.length_c   1.000
_cell.angle_alpha   90.00
_cell.angle_beta   90.00
_cell.angle_gamma   90.00
#
_symmetry.space_group_name_H-M   'P 1'
#
loop_
_entity.id
_entity.type
_entity.pdbx_description
1 polymer ?
#
loop_
_entity_poly.entity_id
_entity_poly.type
_entity_poly.pdbx_seq_one_letter_code
_entity_poly.pdbx_strand_id
1 'polypeptide(L)'
;MRPDSDTTSASAPCYFLHTLPAELRIVVYDNLLLADRPVKGKTSRGATRYGLHPVILRVNRQIYDEAHPVFFRKNTFYISSIPDVQPTDTQEAVEGPAPIQYFDPPIQSNRWKELRHIVIDLLYYPADLVTQPASGAISWQRVDLGAAAYVSALTTVLNIIGSNLLSLELTADAEHVDFFCAKKCLASFFMCDRDRSFARAIAHVDIETIPFSFEFPDCYFRTAVAPDIFMTRSILLLACQVMFDQSQVRINKLLAAFDSEDAMAEVAINNERTDLGPVFGKGFRF
;
A
#
# COMPACT_ATOMS: atom_id res chain seq x y z
N MET A 1 -64.96 10.55 0.72
CA MET A 1 -64.47 10.79 -0.65
C MET A 1 -63.11 11.45 -0.56
N ARG A 2 -62.04 10.68 -0.77
CA ARG A 2 -60.68 11.22 -0.97
C ARG A 2 -60.46 11.29 -2.48
N PRO A 3 -59.99 12.41 -3.05
CA PRO A 3 -59.69 12.48 -4.47
C PRO A 3 -58.39 11.71 -4.74
N ASP A 4 -58.51 10.64 -5.51
CA ASP A 4 -57.38 9.92 -6.12
C ASP A 4 -56.79 10.83 -7.20
N SER A 5 -55.78 11.62 -6.84
CA SER A 5 -54.98 12.37 -7.80
C SER A 5 -53.80 11.51 -8.27
N ASP A 6 -54.09 10.55 -9.15
CA ASP A 6 -53.10 9.83 -9.96
C ASP A 6 -52.45 10.81 -10.94
N THR A 7 -51.51 11.62 -10.44
CA THR A 7 -50.65 12.43 -11.28
C THR A 7 -49.36 11.63 -11.48
N THR A 8 -49.38 10.73 -12.47
CA THR A 8 -48.18 10.04 -12.95
C THR A 8 -47.25 11.10 -13.56
N SER A 9 -46.42 11.71 -12.74
CA SER A 9 -45.37 12.62 -13.21
C SER A 9 -44.40 11.81 -14.05
N ALA A 10 -44.49 11.93 -15.37
CA ALA A 10 -43.52 11.34 -16.28
C ALA A 10 -42.13 11.86 -15.90
N SER A 11 -41.26 10.97 -15.42
CA SER A 11 -39.86 11.30 -15.13
C SER A 11 -39.23 11.88 -16.39
N ALA A 12 -38.65 13.07 -16.26
CA ALA A 12 -37.90 13.67 -17.36
C ALA A 12 -36.81 12.69 -17.87
N PRO A 13 -36.60 12.58 -19.18
CA PRO A 13 -35.61 11.67 -19.74
C PRO A 13 -34.18 12.06 -19.33
N CYS A 14 -33.36 11.07 -19.00
CA CYS A 14 -31.95 11.27 -18.68
C CYS A 14 -31.14 11.45 -19.99
N TYR A 15 -30.96 12.70 -20.43
CA TYR A 15 -30.21 13.02 -21.66
C TYR A 15 -28.79 12.44 -21.69
N PHE A 16 -28.13 12.32 -20.53
CA PHE A 16 -26.81 11.71 -20.44
C PHE A 16 -26.78 10.26 -20.93
N LEU A 17 -27.79 9.45 -20.59
CA LEU A 17 -27.84 8.05 -21.01
C LEU A 17 -28.41 7.86 -22.41
N HIS A 18 -29.35 8.72 -22.83
CA HIS A 18 -30.06 8.56 -24.10
C HIS A 18 -29.38 9.24 -25.28
N THR A 19 -28.69 10.36 -25.05
CA THR A 19 -28.11 11.17 -26.12
C THR A 19 -26.62 10.94 -26.28
N LEU A 20 -25.89 10.71 -25.19
CA LEU A 20 -24.44 10.53 -25.23
C LEU A 20 -24.09 9.05 -25.48
N PRO A 21 -23.34 8.69 -26.53
CA PRO A 21 -22.86 7.32 -26.75
C PRO A 21 -22.03 6.79 -25.58
N ALA A 22 -21.97 5.46 -25.44
CA ALA A 22 -21.28 4.80 -24.33
C ALA A 22 -19.79 5.15 -24.26
N GLU A 23 -19.14 5.30 -25.41
CA GLU A 23 -17.72 5.65 -25.52
C GLU A 23 -17.45 7.03 -24.91
N LEU A 24 -18.30 8.01 -25.21
CA LEU A 24 -18.19 9.35 -24.64
C LEU A 24 -18.53 9.38 -23.14
N ARG A 25 -19.45 8.52 -22.68
CA ARG A 25 -19.70 8.34 -21.24
C ARG A 25 -18.47 7.79 -20.52
N ILE A 26 -17.75 6.83 -21.12
CA ILE A 26 -16.50 6.30 -20.55
C ILE A 26 -15.46 7.41 -20.40
N VAL A 27 -15.31 8.30 -21.38
CA VAL A 27 -14.42 9.47 -21.27
C VAL A 27 -14.82 10.36 -20.08
N VAL A 28 -16.12 10.59 -19.88
CA VAL A 28 -16.61 11.33 -18.71
C VAL A 28 -16.26 10.59 -17.40
N TYR A 29 -16.47 9.26 -17.34
CA TYR A 29 -16.11 8.47 -16.17
C TYR A 29 -14.61 8.51 -15.89
N ASP A 30 -13.76 8.47 -16.92
CA ASP A 30 -12.31 8.56 -16.77
C ASP A 30 -11.90 9.86 -16.07
N ASN A 31 -12.50 10.99 -16.47
CA ASN A 31 -12.23 12.29 -15.83
C ASN A 31 -12.77 12.41 -14.40
N LEU A 32 -13.77 11.60 -14.02
CA LEU A 32 -14.39 11.65 -12.69
C LEU A 32 -13.81 10.64 -11.71
N LEU A 33 -13.28 9.53 -12.22
CA LEU A 33 -12.97 8.34 -11.43
C LEU A 33 -11.50 7.93 -11.49
N LEU A 34 -10.66 8.54 -12.32
CA LEU A 34 -9.22 8.25 -12.34
C LEU A 34 -8.45 9.26 -11.51
N ALA A 35 -7.55 8.74 -10.67
CA ALA A 35 -6.60 9.54 -9.90
C ALA A 35 -5.24 9.54 -10.60
N ASP A 36 -4.55 10.68 -10.58
CA ASP A 36 -3.19 10.82 -11.12
C ASP A 36 -2.13 10.09 -10.28
N ARG A 37 -2.51 9.63 -9.08
CA ARG A 37 -1.62 8.99 -8.10
C ARG A 37 -2.31 7.78 -7.48
N PRO A 38 -1.55 6.82 -6.93
CA PRO A 38 -2.12 5.68 -6.22
C PRO A 38 -3.13 6.12 -5.16
N VAL A 39 -4.31 5.50 -5.20
CA VAL A 39 -5.41 5.74 -4.25
C VAL A 39 -5.03 5.09 -2.93
N LYS A 40 -4.59 5.91 -1.98
CA LYS A 40 -4.32 5.53 -0.59
C LYS A 40 -5.60 5.67 0.25
N GLY A 41 -5.69 4.90 1.31
CA GLY A 41 -6.80 4.97 2.24
C GLY A 41 -6.71 6.15 3.21
N LYS A 42 -7.61 6.19 4.20
CA LYS A 42 -7.79 7.40 5.04
C LYS A 42 -6.57 7.67 5.90
N THR A 43 -5.93 6.62 6.41
CA THR A 43 -4.77 6.71 7.29
C THR A 43 -3.54 7.13 6.49
N SER A 44 -3.31 6.49 5.34
CA SER A 44 -2.10 6.68 4.55
C SER A 44 -2.14 7.89 3.60
N ARG A 45 -3.31 8.42 3.26
CA ARG A 45 -3.41 9.58 2.34
C ARG A 45 -3.03 10.92 2.99
N GLY A 46 -3.09 11.01 4.32
CA GLY A 46 -2.96 12.27 5.06
C GLY A 46 -3.95 13.33 4.57
N ALA A 47 -3.42 14.49 4.15
CA ALA A 47 -4.21 15.61 3.63
C ALA A 47 -4.50 15.55 2.12
N THR A 48 -3.98 14.54 1.41
CA THR A 48 -4.06 14.45 -0.05
C THR A 48 -5.50 14.21 -0.50
N ARG A 49 -5.93 14.98 -1.52
CA ARG A 49 -7.22 14.79 -2.21
C ARG A 49 -6.96 14.32 -3.63
N TYR A 50 -7.70 13.30 -4.07
CA TYR A 50 -7.54 12.70 -5.40
C TYR A 50 -8.41 13.33 -6.49
N GLY A 51 -9.28 14.29 -6.16
CA GLY A 51 -10.23 14.86 -7.13
C GLY A 51 -11.30 13.88 -7.62
N LEU A 52 -11.39 12.68 -7.02
CA LEU A 52 -12.33 11.64 -7.40
C LEU A 52 -13.77 11.99 -7.01
N HIS A 53 -14.72 11.66 -7.89
CA HIS A 53 -16.16 11.83 -7.68
C HIS A 53 -16.90 10.48 -7.64
N PRO A 54 -16.65 9.60 -6.64
CA PRO A 54 -17.24 8.26 -6.58
C PRO A 54 -18.76 8.27 -6.35
N VAL A 55 -19.36 9.44 -6.07
CA VAL A 55 -20.81 9.61 -5.95
C VAL A 55 -21.53 9.20 -7.25
N ILE A 56 -20.87 9.34 -8.41
CA ILE A 56 -21.43 8.92 -9.70
C ILE A 56 -21.80 7.43 -9.73
N LEU A 57 -21.05 6.59 -9.00
CA LEU A 57 -21.31 5.14 -8.89
C LEU A 57 -22.64 4.83 -8.19
N ARG A 58 -23.27 5.80 -7.52
CA ARG A 58 -24.53 5.59 -6.79
C ARG A 58 -25.76 6.15 -7.51
N VAL A 59 -25.58 6.74 -8.69
CA VAL A 59 -26.66 7.47 -9.38
C VAL A 59 -27.72 6.50 -9.94
N ASN A 60 -27.31 5.51 -10.73
CA ASN A 60 -28.19 4.46 -11.21
C ASN A 60 -27.39 3.20 -11.59
N ARG A 61 -28.09 2.10 -11.87
CA ARG A 61 -27.48 0.80 -12.19
C ARG A 61 -26.63 0.83 -13.47
N GLN A 62 -27.10 1.48 -14.53
CA GLN A 62 -26.36 1.53 -15.80
C GLN A 62 -25.03 2.29 -15.66
N ILE A 63 -25.07 3.48 -15.04
CA ILE A 63 -23.89 4.29 -14.74
C ILE A 63 -22.93 3.50 -13.84
N TYR A 64 -23.47 2.82 -12.82
CA TYR A 64 -22.66 1.95 -12.00
C TYR A 64 -21.97 0.87 -12.85
N ASP A 65 -22.70 0.10 -13.65
CA ASP A 65 -22.15 -1.00 -14.45
C ASP A 65 -21.08 -0.52 -15.46
N GLU A 66 -21.23 0.68 -16.02
CA GLU A 66 -20.27 1.28 -16.96
C GLU A 66 -19.04 1.90 -16.26
N ALA A 67 -19.26 2.66 -15.18
CA ALA A 67 -18.23 3.47 -14.53
C ALA A 67 -17.43 2.70 -13.47
N HIS A 68 -18.02 1.65 -12.90
CA HIS A 68 -17.39 0.85 -11.87
C HIS A 68 -16.10 0.13 -12.34
N PRO A 69 -16.06 -0.51 -13.53
CA PRO A 69 -14.83 -1.05 -14.08
C PRO A 69 -13.76 0.03 -14.31
N VAL A 70 -14.15 1.26 -14.67
CA VAL A 70 -13.21 2.38 -14.82
C VAL A 70 -12.52 2.66 -13.48
N PHE A 71 -13.28 2.73 -12.39
CA PHE A 71 -12.72 2.96 -11.06
C PHE A 71 -11.75 1.85 -10.62
N PHE A 72 -12.18 0.59 -10.66
CA PHE A 72 -11.35 -0.50 -10.09
C PHE A 72 -10.24 -1.00 -11.01
N ARG A 73 -10.43 -0.96 -12.33
CA ARG A 73 -9.46 -1.55 -13.28
C ARG A 73 -8.41 -0.57 -13.78
N LYS A 74 -8.66 0.74 -13.73
CA LYS A 74 -7.71 1.73 -14.26
C LYS A 74 -6.96 2.49 -13.15
N ASN A 75 -7.50 2.58 -11.94
CA ASN A 75 -6.76 3.18 -10.83
C ASN A 75 -5.73 2.20 -10.26
N THR A 76 -4.63 2.78 -9.80
CA THR A 76 -3.68 2.08 -8.93
C THR A 76 -4.13 2.23 -7.48
N PHE A 77 -4.27 1.11 -6.77
CA PHE A 77 -4.61 1.11 -5.34
C PHE A 77 -3.37 0.86 -4.49
N TYR A 78 -3.14 1.72 -3.51
CA TYR A 78 -2.03 1.59 -2.56
C TYR A 78 -2.52 0.83 -1.33
N ILE A 79 -2.07 -0.41 -1.14
CA ILE A 79 -2.44 -1.28 -0.04
C ILE A 79 -1.38 -1.13 1.04
N SER A 80 -1.78 -0.58 2.19
CA SER A 80 -0.95 -0.53 3.40
C SER A 80 -1.67 -1.16 4.59
N SER A 81 -0.92 -1.49 5.64
CA SER A 81 -1.49 -1.92 6.91
C SER A 81 -2.25 -0.77 7.59
N ILE A 82 -3.36 -1.08 8.26
CA ILE A 82 -3.96 -0.17 9.23
C ILE A 82 -3.17 -0.33 10.55
N PRO A 83 -2.55 0.74 11.08
CA PRO A 83 -1.85 0.65 12.36
C PRO A 83 -2.85 0.29 13.48
N ASP A 84 -2.38 -0.51 14.44
CA ASP A 84 -3.16 -0.86 15.62
C ASP A 84 -3.58 0.42 16.34
N VAL A 85 -4.88 0.75 16.30
CA VAL A 85 -5.42 1.85 17.10
C VAL A 85 -5.31 1.39 18.55
N GLN A 86 -4.42 2.01 19.32
CA GLN A 86 -4.34 1.72 20.74
C GLN A 86 -5.75 1.91 21.33
N PRO A 87 -6.26 0.94 22.11
CA PRO A 87 -7.54 1.10 22.77
C PRO A 87 -7.41 2.30 23.70
N THR A 88 -7.90 3.46 23.27
CA THR A 88 -8.10 4.58 24.18
C THR A 88 -8.99 4.06 25.29
N ASP A 89 -8.57 4.26 26.55
CA ASP A 89 -9.12 3.72 27.81
C ASP A 89 -10.64 3.96 28.06
N THR A 90 -11.38 4.45 27.06
CA THR A 90 -12.76 4.90 27.14
C THR A 90 -13.75 4.05 26.33
N GLN A 91 -13.32 2.98 25.64
CA GLN A 91 -14.25 2.07 24.97
C GLN A 91 -14.44 0.79 25.78
N GLU A 92 -15.61 0.68 26.40
CA GLU A 92 -16.14 -0.56 26.96
C GLU A 92 -15.98 -1.67 25.92
N ALA A 93 -15.28 -2.74 26.31
CA ALA A 93 -14.96 -3.87 25.47
C ALA A 93 -16.25 -4.49 24.91
N VAL A 94 -16.60 -4.15 23.66
CA VAL A 94 -17.59 -4.90 22.91
C VAL A 94 -16.95 -6.26 22.63
N GLU A 95 -17.31 -7.27 23.43
CA GLU A 95 -16.88 -8.66 23.27
C GLU A 95 -17.38 -9.23 21.94
N GLY A 96 -16.60 -9.00 20.89
CA GLY A 96 -16.80 -9.61 19.60
C GLY A 96 -15.58 -9.32 18.73
N PRO A 97 -15.01 -10.31 18.02
CA PRO A 97 -13.95 -10.05 17.07
C PRO A 97 -14.55 -9.20 15.94
N ALA A 98 -14.35 -7.89 16.00
CA ALA A 98 -14.68 -7.02 14.89
C ALA A 98 -13.99 -7.57 13.63
N PRO A 99 -14.66 -7.55 12.47
CA PRO A 99 -14.03 -7.99 11.23
C PRO A 99 -12.77 -7.14 11.01
N ILE A 100 -11.61 -7.76 11.17
CA ILE A 100 -10.33 -7.08 11.12
C ILE A 100 -10.16 -6.57 9.70
N GLN A 101 -10.26 -5.25 9.52
CA GLN A 101 -9.88 -4.60 8.27
C GLN A 101 -8.35 -4.54 8.26
N TYR A 102 -7.72 -5.32 7.38
CA TYR A 102 -6.26 -5.39 7.29
C TYR A 102 -5.65 -4.32 6.40
N PHE A 103 -6.45 -3.72 5.50
CA PHE A 103 -5.96 -2.82 4.46
C PHE A 103 -6.51 -1.41 4.60
N ASP A 104 -5.63 -0.44 4.35
CA ASP A 104 -5.97 0.93 4.03
C ASP A 104 -5.57 1.21 2.57
N PRO A 105 -6.51 1.51 1.64
CA PRO A 105 -7.96 1.64 1.87
C PRO A 105 -8.64 0.28 2.12
N PRO A 106 -9.81 0.29 2.81
CA PRO A 106 -10.58 -0.93 3.01
C PRO A 106 -11.23 -1.37 1.70
N ILE A 107 -10.62 -2.35 1.03
CA ILE A 107 -11.17 -2.97 -0.19
C ILE A 107 -11.92 -4.25 0.18
N GLN A 108 -13.21 -4.30 -0.17
CA GLN A 108 -14.03 -5.49 0.06
C GLN A 108 -13.52 -6.69 -0.73
N SER A 109 -13.54 -7.88 -0.14
CA SER A 109 -12.99 -9.11 -0.73
C SER A 109 -13.66 -9.51 -2.06
N ASN A 110 -14.96 -9.22 -2.21
CA ASN A 110 -15.68 -9.43 -3.47
C ASN A 110 -15.17 -8.53 -4.61
N ARG A 111 -14.45 -7.44 -4.31
CA ARG A 111 -13.88 -6.51 -5.31
C ARG A 111 -12.45 -6.79 -5.69
N TRP A 112 -11.73 -7.64 -4.95
CA TRP A 112 -10.32 -7.87 -5.23
C TRP A 112 -10.08 -8.30 -6.68
N LYS A 113 -10.92 -9.20 -7.22
CA LYS A 113 -10.83 -9.68 -8.62
C LYS A 113 -10.90 -8.59 -9.69
N GLU A 114 -11.35 -7.40 -9.33
CA GLU A 114 -11.49 -6.26 -10.24
C GLU A 114 -10.24 -5.38 -10.29
N LEU A 115 -9.34 -5.50 -9.29
CA LEU A 115 -8.09 -4.76 -9.24
C LEU A 115 -7.16 -5.19 -10.38
N ARG A 116 -6.47 -4.22 -10.98
CA ARG A 116 -5.48 -4.45 -12.05
C ARG A 116 -4.13 -3.82 -11.75
N HIS A 117 -4.11 -2.76 -10.96
CA HIS A 117 -2.91 -2.02 -10.62
C HIS A 117 -2.86 -1.86 -9.12
N ILE A 118 -1.83 -2.40 -8.47
CA ILE A 118 -1.64 -2.23 -7.03
C ILE A 118 -0.21 -1.86 -6.69
N VAL A 119 -0.07 -1.07 -5.63
CA VAL A 119 1.17 -0.88 -4.89
C VAL A 119 0.95 -1.51 -3.52
N ILE A 120 1.87 -2.35 -3.07
CA ILE A 120 1.81 -2.95 -1.74
C ILE A 120 2.92 -2.36 -0.88
N ASP A 121 2.54 -1.74 0.22
CA ASP A 121 3.47 -1.38 1.28
C ASP A 121 3.76 -2.61 2.14
N LEU A 122 5.02 -3.03 2.17
CA LEU A 122 5.47 -4.18 2.94
C LEU A 122 5.65 -3.86 4.43
N LEU A 123 5.60 -2.58 4.81
CA LEU A 123 5.78 -2.18 6.19
C LEU A 123 4.49 -2.38 6.98
N TYR A 124 4.64 -3.06 8.11
CA TYR A 124 3.63 -3.14 9.16
C TYR A 124 4.20 -2.46 10.39
N TYR A 125 3.55 -1.40 10.86
CA TYR A 125 3.99 -0.63 12.02
C TYR A 125 3.17 -1.01 13.25
N PRO A 126 3.59 -2.02 14.04
CA PRO A 126 2.89 -2.36 15.26
C PRO A 126 3.01 -1.20 16.25
N ALA A 127 1.96 -1.00 17.05
CA ALA A 127 2.04 -0.11 18.20
C ALA A 127 3.18 -0.58 19.13
N ASP A 128 3.14 -1.86 19.52
CA ASP A 128 4.09 -2.49 20.44
C ASP A 128 4.71 -3.75 19.83
N LEU A 129 6.03 -3.86 19.90
CA LEU A 129 6.74 -5.07 19.48
C LEU A 129 6.72 -6.11 20.60
N VAL A 130 5.88 -7.14 20.47
CA VAL A 130 5.83 -8.25 21.42
C VAL A 130 6.88 -9.32 21.07
N THR A 131 7.71 -9.70 22.03
CA THR A 131 8.60 -10.85 21.93
C THR A 131 7.99 -12.04 22.66
N GLN A 132 7.83 -13.18 21.99
CA GLN A 132 7.36 -14.40 22.63
C GLN A 132 8.50 -15.42 22.78
N PRO A 133 8.57 -16.18 23.88
CA PRO A 133 9.50 -17.29 24.01
C PRO A 133 9.09 -18.38 23.02
N ALA A 134 10.04 -18.92 22.24
CA ALA A 134 9.73 -20.01 21.33
C ALA A 134 9.40 -21.28 22.14
N SER A 135 8.33 -21.97 21.76
CA SER A 135 7.92 -23.21 22.42
C SER A 135 9.03 -24.27 22.25
N GLY A 136 9.80 -24.52 23.31
CA GLY A 136 10.85 -25.53 23.36
C GLY A 136 12.27 -25.13 22.91
N ALA A 137 12.57 -23.83 22.69
CA ALA A 137 13.92 -23.41 22.30
C ALA A 137 14.49 -22.28 23.18
N ILE A 138 15.82 -22.21 23.26
CA ILE A 138 16.60 -21.14 23.93
C ILE A 138 16.48 -19.79 23.19
N SER A 139 15.85 -19.76 22.00
CA SER A 139 15.72 -18.57 21.18
C SER A 139 14.35 -17.90 21.31
N TRP A 140 14.35 -16.58 21.50
CA TRP A 140 13.14 -15.76 21.43
C TRP A 140 12.71 -15.62 19.97
N GLN A 141 11.44 -15.91 19.67
CA GLN A 141 10.86 -15.66 18.36
C GLN A 141 10.05 -14.36 18.42
N ARG A 142 10.46 -13.38 17.63
CA ARG A 142 9.63 -12.18 17.39
C ARG A 142 8.50 -12.59 16.47
N VAL A 143 7.31 -12.79 17.04
CA VAL A 143 6.09 -13.01 16.27
C VAL A 143 5.17 -11.84 16.57
N ASP A 144 4.97 -11.03 15.56
CA ASP A 144 3.97 -9.99 15.58
C ASP A 144 2.72 -10.54 14.89
N LEU A 145 1.64 -10.73 15.66
CA LEU A 145 0.41 -11.34 15.15
C LEU A 145 -0.26 -10.46 14.07
N GLY A 146 -0.16 -9.14 14.22
CA GLY A 146 -0.71 -8.19 13.26
C GLY A 146 0.05 -8.22 11.94
N ALA A 147 1.39 -8.19 11.98
CA ALA A 147 2.22 -8.34 10.79
C ALA A 147 2.00 -9.68 10.09
N ALA A 148 1.89 -10.78 10.85
CA ALA A 148 1.60 -12.09 10.28
C ALA A 148 0.21 -12.14 9.61
N ALA A 149 -0.81 -11.54 10.24
CA ALA A 149 -2.15 -11.45 9.68
C ALA A 149 -2.18 -10.55 8.43
N TYR A 150 -1.44 -9.44 8.42
CA TYR A 150 -1.27 -8.57 7.26
C TYR A 150 -0.64 -9.31 6.09
N VAL A 151 0.48 -10.01 6.29
CA VAL A 151 1.13 -10.83 5.25
C VAL A 151 0.20 -11.94 4.73
N SER A 152 -0.58 -12.57 5.62
CA SER A 152 -1.58 -13.56 5.22
C SER A 152 -2.71 -12.97 4.38
N ALA A 153 -3.17 -11.76 4.73
CA ALA A 153 -4.15 -11.02 3.94
C ALA A 153 -3.59 -10.67 2.56
N LEU A 154 -2.35 -10.14 2.48
CA LEU A 154 -1.67 -9.84 1.21
C LEU A 154 -1.55 -11.09 0.34
N THR A 155 -1.16 -12.22 0.93
CA THR A 155 -1.09 -13.52 0.25
C THR A 155 -2.43 -13.91 -0.35
N THR A 156 -3.52 -13.70 0.40
CA THR A 156 -4.88 -14.03 -0.06
C THR A 156 -5.29 -13.13 -1.23
N VAL A 157 -5.03 -11.83 -1.15
CA VAL A 157 -5.28 -10.87 -2.23
C VAL A 157 -4.52 -11.27 -3.49
N LEU A 158 -3.21 -11.48 -3.38
CA LEU A 158 -2.34 -11.84 -4.50
C LEU A 158 -2.78 -13.14 -5.17
N ASN A 159 -3.17 -14.17 -4.39
CA ASN A 159 -3.70 -15.42 -4.95
C ASN A 159 -5.02 -15.22 -5.71
N ILE A 160 -5.85 -14.25 -5.31
CA ILE A 160 -7.14 -13.98 -5.96
C ILE A 160 -6.96 -13.17 -7.25
N ILE A 161 -6.02 -12.23 -7.27
CA ILE A 161 -5.88 -11.26 -8.37
C ILE A 161 -4.70 -11.53 -9.29
N GLY A 162 -3.76 -12.40 -8.90
CA GLY A 162 -2.43 -12.50 -9.52
C GLY A 162 -2.44 -12.71 -11.03
N SER A 163 -3.36 -13.53 -11.56
CA SER A 163 -3.49 -13.77 -13.00
C SER A 163 -4.20 -12.65 -13.79
N ASN A 164 -4.83 -11.70 -13.09
CA ASN A 164 -5.50 -10.56 -13.70
C ASN A 164 -4.72 -9.26 -13.51
N LEU A 165 -3.63 -9.28 -12.75
CA LEU A 165 -2.90 -8.08 -12.39
C LEU A 165 -2.06 -7.62 -13.58
N LEU A 166 -2.13 -6.33 -13.89
CA LEU A 166 -1.37 -5.69 -14.97
C LEU A 166 -0.14 -4.94 -14.45
N SER A 167 -0.18 -4.45 -13.21
CA SER A 167 0.99 -3.89 -12.54
C SER A 167 0.98 -4.18 -11.04
N LEU A 168 2.15 -4.52 -10.53
CA LEU A 168 2.44 -4.73 -9.12
C LEU A 168 3.71 -3.96 -8.79
N GLU A 169 3.63 -3.07 -7.82
CA GLU A 169 4.79 -2.47 -7.17
C GLU A 169 4.83 -2.91 -5.72
N LEU A 170 6.02 -3.23 -5.23
CA LEU A 170 6.27 -3.44 -3.82
C LEU A 170 7.03 -2.22 -3.30
N THR A 171 6.65 -1.73 -2.13
CA THR A 171 7.32 -0.57 -1.53
C THR A 171 7.47 -0.75 -0.04
N ALA A 172 8.38 0.03 0.54
CA ALA A 172 8.49 0.26 1.95
C ALA A 172 8.57 1.77 2.18
N ASP A 173 7.41 2.38 2.38
CA ASP A 173 7.24 3.82 2.53
C ASP A 173 7.34 4.22 4.02
N ALA A 174 8.52 4.72 4.39
CA ALA A 174 8.79 5.23 5.72
C ALA A 174 8.72 6.76 5.80
N GLU A 175 8.28 7.46 4.75
CA GLU A 175 8.22 8.93 4.72
C GLU A 175 7.18 9.48 5.71
N HIS A 176 6.07 8.75 5.90
CA HIS A 176 4.93 9.21 6.70
C HIS A 176 4.97 8.75 8.16
N VAL A 177 6.06 8.13 8.59
CA VAL A 177 6.20 7.65 9.96
C VAL A 177 6.99 8.65 10.78
N ASP A 178 6.31 9.28 11.74
CA ASP A 178 6.89 10.31 12.63
C ASP A 178 8.22 9.86 13.27
N PHE A 179 8.35 8.56 13.54
CA PHE A 179 9.56 7.96 14.10
C PHE A 179 9.94 6.68 13.35
N PHE A 180 10.86 6.80 12.39
CA PHE A 180 11.45 5.62 11.75
C PHE A 180 12.14 4.73 12.80
N CYS A 181 11.75 3.46 12.83
CA CYS A 181 12.35 2.44 13.68
C CYS A 181 12.81 1.26 12.82
N ALA A 182 14.12 1.14 12.60
CA ALA A 182 14.70 0.03 11.82
C ALA A 182 14.25 -1.33 12.36
N LYS A 183 14.17 -1.49 13.70
CA LYS A 183 13.70 -2.72 14.34
C LYS A 183 12.26 -3.09 13.94
N LYS A 184 11.33 -2.12 13.89
CA LYS A 184 9.94 -2.35 13.48
C LYS A 184 9.88 -2.70 11.98
N CYS A 185 10.59 -1.95 11.15
CA CYS A 185 10.62 -2.19 9.70
C CYS A 185 11.18 -3.57 9.36
N LEU A 186 12.31 -3.97 9.97
CA LEU A 186 12.89 -5.31 9.78
C LEU A 186 11.99 -6.44 10.28
N ALA A 187 11.13 -6.18 11.27
CA ALA A 187 10.17 -7.19 11.71
C ALA A 187 9.12 -7.49 10.63
N SER A 188 8.66 -6.48 9.89
CA SER A 188 7.73 -6.66 8.76
C SER A 188 8.36 -7.51 7.65
N PHE A 189 9.59 -7.17 7.23
CA PHE A 189 10.31 -7.96 6.23
C PHE A 189 10.64 -9.39 6.69
N PHE A 190 10.94 -9.57 7.97
CA PHE A 190 11.12 -10.90 8.54
C PHE A 190 9.84 -11.74 8.46
N MET A 191 8.66 -11.13 8.64
CA MET A 191 7.38 -11.83 8.44
C MET A 191 7.13 -12.17 6.98
N CYS A 192 7.41 -11.25 6.04
CA CYS A 192 7.32 -11.52 4.59
C CYS A 192 8.19 -12.71 4.17
N ASP A 193 9.44 -12.76 4.62
CA ASP A 193 10.38 -13.84 4.28
C ASP A 193 10.01 -15.18 4.92
N ARG A 194 9.46 -15.15 6.14
CA ARG A 194 9.05 -16.36 6.84
C ARG A 194 7.86 -17.03 6.16
N ASP A 195 6.96 -16.25 5.58
CA ASP A 195 5.78 -16.78 4.89
C ASP A 195 6.09 -17.22 3.45
N ARG A 196 6.36 -18.51 3.28
CA ARG A 196 6.58 -19.11 1.94
C ARG A 196 5.36 -19.02 1.02
N SER A 197 4.16 -18.88 1.58
CA SER A 197 2.94 -18.73 0.77
C SER A 197 2.88 -17.34 0.16
N PHE A 198 3.36 -16.32 0.88
CA PHE A 198 3.50 -14.96 0.37
C PHE A 198 4.49 -14.89 -0.80
N ALA A 199 5.70 -15.42 -0.61
CA ALA A 199 6.70 -15.48 -1.68
C ALA A 199 6.19 -16.24 -2.90
N ARG A 200 5.48 -17.36 -2.69
CA ARG A 200 4.85 -18.12 -3.78
C ARG A 200 3.79 -17.28 -4.48
N ALA A 201 2.93 -16.59 -3.74
CA ALA A 201 1.87 -15.77 -4.32
C ALA A 201 2.44 -14.66 -5.21
N ILE A 202 3.51 -13.97 -4.78
CA ILE A 202 4.22 -12.99 -5.62
C ILE A 202 4.78 -13.65 -6.88
N ALA A 203 5.47 -14.80 -6.75
CA ALA A 203 6.08 -15.49 -7.88
C ALA A 203 5.07 -16.02 -8.92
N HIS A 204 3.79 -16.14 -8.56
CA HIS A 204 2.71 -16.56 -9.48
C HIS A 204 2.01 -15.38 -10.17
N VAL A 205 2.41 -14.13 -9.88
CA VAL A 205 1.89 -12.96 -10.58
C VAL A 205 2.47 -12.92 -12.00
N ASP A 206 1.61 -12.80 -13.00
CA ASP A 206 1.99 -12.83 -14.43
C ASP A 206 2.50 -11.47 -14.92
N ILE A 207 3.58 -10.99 -14.29
CA ILE A 207 4.23 -9.70 -14.59
C ILE A 207 5.73 -9.95 -14.77
N GLU A 208 6.34 -9.37 -15.81
CA GLU A 208 7.74 -9.60 -16.15
C GLU A 208 8.71 -9.08 -15.06
N THR A 209 8.46 -7.86 -14.57
CA THR A 209 9.28 -7.23 -13.53
C THR A 209 8.40 -6.49 -12.52
N ILE A 210 8.76 -6.59 -11.25
CA ILE A 210 8.10 -5.94 -10.13
C ILE A 210 9.02 -4.82 -9.65
N PRO A 211 8.64 -3.54 -9.82
CA PRO A 211 9.33 -2.44 -9.17
C PRO A 211 9.33 -2.65 -7.66
N PHE A 212 10.49 -2.50 -7.04
CA PHE A 212 10.70 -2.61 -5.61
C PHE A 212 11.42 -1.36 -5.08
N SER A 213 10.78 -0.66 -4.15
CA SER A 213 11.27 0.61 -3.62
C SER A 213 11.33 0.64 -2.09
N PHE A 214 12.31 1.37 -1.56
CA PHE A 214 12.39 1.76 -0.15
C PHE A 214 12.47 3.28 -0.13
N GLU A 215 11.49 3.91 0.49
CA GLU A 215 11.34 5.36 0.49
C GLU A 215 11.54 5.87 1.93
N PHE A 216 12.63 6.60 2.15
CA PHE A 216 12.93 7.26 3.42
C PHE A 216 12.94 8.79 3.25
N PRO A 217 12.78 9.57 4.34
CA PRO A 217 12.81 11.02 4.26
C PRO A 217 14.08 11.59 3.62
N ASP A 218 15.24 10.95 3.84
CA ASP A 218 16.56 11.46 3.47
C ASP A 218 17.25 10.70 2.33
N CYS A 219 16.71 9.55 1.93
CA CYS A 219 17.25 8.70 0.86
C CYS A 219 16.18 7.78 0.27
N TYR A 220 16.49 7.16 -0.86
CA TYR A 220 15.64 6.14 -1.46
C TYR A 220 16.46 5.03 -2.11
N PHE A 221 15.88 3.84 -2.22
CA PHE A 221 16.40 2.75 -3.04
C PHE A 221 15.30 2.29 -3.98
N ARG A 222 15.61 2.13 -5.27
CA ARG A 222 14.68 1.61 -6.27
C ARG A 222 15.37 0.59 -7.15
N THR A 223 14.71 -0.52 -7.38
CA THR A 223 15.14 -1.57 -8.29
C THR A 223 13.92 -2.21 -8.96
N ALA A 224 14.14 -3.04 -9.96
CA ALA A 224 13.09 -3.88 -10.56
C ALA A 224 13.56 -5.33 -10.52
N VAL A 225 12.73 -6.21 -10.00
CA VAL A 225 13.08 -7.62 -9.76
C VAL A 225 12.11 -8.55 -10.47
N ALA A 226 12.59 -9.68 -10.95
CA ALA A 226 11.70 -10.71 -11.50
C ALA A 226 10.93 -11.41 -10.36
N PRO A 227 9.66 -11.80 -10.56
CA PRO A 227 8.84 -12.39 -9.49
C PRO A 227 9.41 -13.68 -8.88
N ASP A 228 10.12 -14.49 -9.67
CA ASP A 228 10.72 -15.74 -9.23
C ASP A 228 11.87 -15.55 -8.23
N ILE A 229 12.50 -14.36 -8.23
CA ILE A 229 13.60 -14.04 -7.33
C ILE A 229 13.15 -14.12 -5.86
N PHE A 230 11.90 -13.74 -5.55
CA PHE A 230 11.35 -13.82 -4.20
C PHE A 230 11.30 -15.24 -3.62
N MET A 231 11.39 -16.28 -4.46
CA MET A 231 11.47 -17.67 -4.00
C MET A 231 12.88 -18.07 -3.57
N THR A 232 13.91 -17.43 -4.14
CA THR A 232 15.32 -17.83 -3.98
C THR A 232 16.12 -16.84 -3.13
N ARG A 233 15.69 -15.59 -3.04
CA ARG A 233 16.33 -14.52 -2.29
C ARG A 233 15.44 -14.03 -1.14
N SER A 234 16.09 -13.48 -0.13
CA SER A 234 15.48 -13.04 1.12
C SER A 234 15.24 -11.52 1.09
N ILE A 235 13.97 -11.10 1.08
CA ILE A 235 13.57 -9.69 1.11
C ILE A 235 14.15 -9.03 2.37
N LEU A 236 14.22 -9.76 3.49
CA LEU A 236 14.84 -9.28 4.72
C LEU A 236 16.32 -8.94 4.54
N LEU A 237 17.10 -9.76 3.84
CA LEU A 237 18.51 -9.47 3.60
C LEU A 237 18.67 -8.20 2.76
N LEU A 238 17.83 -8.00 1.74
CA LEU A 238 17.82 -6.77 0.96
C LEU A 238 17.46 -5.55 1.85
N ALA A 239 16.42 -5.67 2.67
CA ALA A 239 16.04 -4.61 3.61
C ALA A 239 17.15 -4.27 4.61
N CYS A 240 17.84 -5.27 5.16
CA CYS A 240 19.00 -5.08 6.04
C CYS A 240 20.11 -4.30 5.34
N GLN A 241 20.41 -4.62 4.08
CA GLN A 241 21.43 -3.93 3.31
C GLN A 241 21.03 -2.47 3.04
N VAL A 242 19.81 -2.23 2.56
CA VAL A 242 19.30 -0.88 2.31
C VAL A 242 19.34 -0.02 3.60
N MET A 243 18.95 -0.59 4.75
CA MET A 243 19.00 0.12 6.04
C MET A 243 20.44 0.38 6.52
N PHE A 244 21.38 -0.51 6.21
CA PHE A 244 22.78 -0.29 6.50
C PHE A 244 23.35 0.86 5.64
N ASP A 245 23.06 0.86 4.34
CA ASP A 245 23.49 1.92 3.41
C ASP A 245 22.86 3.28 3.79
N GLN A 246 21.57 3.29 4.14
CA GLN A 246 20.91 4.46 4.73
C GLN A 246 21.67 4.97 5.96
N SER A 247 22.03 4.08 6.89
CA SER A 247 22.73 4.45 8.11
C SER A 247 24.10 5.05 7.81
N GLN A 248 24.83 4.51 6.82
CA GLN A 248 26.09 5.07 6.36
C GLN A 248 25.92 6.49 5.79
N VAL A 249 24.91 6.70 4.94
CA VAL A 249 24.60 8.04 4.39
C VAL A 249 24.34 9.03 5.52
N ARG A 250 23.57 8.65 6.55
CA ARG A 250 23.30 9.50 7.71
C ARG A 250 24.56 9.81 8.52
N ILE A 251 25.39 8.80 8.80
CA ILE A 251 26.67 8.98 9.52
C ILE A 251 27.59 9.93 8.74
N ASN A 252 27.72 9.74 7.43
CA ASN A 252 28.56 10.60 6.58
C ASN A 252 28.04 12.05 6.56
N LYS A 253 26.72 12.25 6.47
CA LYS A 253 26.11 13.59 6.57
C LYS A 253 26.40 14.25 7.93
N LEU A 254 26.31 13.48 9.02
CA LEU A 254 26.63 13.98 10.37
C LEU A 254 28.12 14.34 10.51
N LEU A 255 29.03 13.49 10.02
CA LEU A 255 30.47 13.77 10.06
C LEU A 255 30.82 15.01 9.25
N ALA A 256 30.28 15.15 8.03
CA ALA A 256 30.46 16.34 7.21
C ALA A 256 29.95 17.62 7.91
N ALA A 257 28.83 17.53 8.63
CA ALA A 257 28.30 18.64 9.43
C ALA A 257 29.19 19.02 10.63
N PHE A 258 29.87 18.05 11.25
CA PHE A 258 30.83 18.29 12.33
C PHE A 258 32.11 18.96 11.83
N ASP A 259 32.59 18.60 10.65
CA ASP A 259 33.81 19.17 10.07
C ASP A 259 33.64 20.62 9.61
N SER A 260 32.40 21.04 9.34
CA SER A 260 32.07 22.41 8.97
C SER A 260 31.68 23.24 10.21
N GLU A 261 32.62 24.06 10.72
CA GLU A 261 32.43 24.89 11.93
C GLU A 261 31.21 25.86 11.86
N ASP A 262 30.71 26.18 10.66
CA ASP A 262 29.55 27.07 10.43
C ASP A 262 28.24 26.35 10.03
N ALA A 263 28.21 25.03 9.80
CA ALA A 263 27.11 24.40 9.03
C ALA A 263 25.99 23.70 9.81
N MET A 264 25.93 23.79 11.14
CA MET A 264 24.75 23.31 11.88
C MET A 264 23.45 24.02 11.43
N ALA A 265 23.56 25.23 10.86
CA ALA A 265 22.42 25.96 10.27
C ALA A 265 22.15 25.59 8.79
N GLU A 266 23.15 25.11 8.04
CA GLU A 266 23.04 24.88 6.59
C GLU A 266 22.61 23.45 6.21
N VAL A 267 22.87 22.48 7.08
CA VAL A 267 22.47 21.06 6.86
C VAL A 267 20.95 20.89 6.76
N ALA A 268 20.16 21.84 7.27
CA ALA A 268 18.71 21.84 7.12
C ALA A 268 18.21 22.28 5.73
N ILE A 269 19.07 22.82 4.85
CA ILE A 269 18.63 23.53 3.63
C ILE A 269 18.71 22.65 2.37
N ASN A 270 19.65 21.69 2.29
CA ASN A 270 19.71 20.75 1.17
C ASN A 270 18.92 19.47 1.45
N ASN A 271 17.60 19.56 1.29
CA ASN A 271 16.65 18.43 1.33
C ASN A 271 16.77 17.48 0.11
N GLU A 272 17.94 17.38 -0.51
CA GLU A 272 18.14 16.47 -1.63
C GLU A 272 18.23 15.03 -1.10
N ARG A 273 17.31 14.17 -1.57
CA ARG A 273 17.27 12.77 -1.18
C ARG A 273 18.40 12.01 -1.89
N THR A 274 19.13 11.20 -1.12
CA THR A 274 20.23 10.41 -1.66
C THR A 274 19.73 9.11 -2.30
N ASP A 275 20.09 8.86 -3.55
CA ASP A 275 19.84 7.58 -4.23
C ASP A 275 20.83 6.50 -3.76
N LEU A 276 20.31 5.41 -3.19
CA LEU A 276 21.09 4.26 -2.72
C LEU A 276 21.33 3.22 -3.84
N GLY A 277 20.64 3.34 -4.98
CA GLY A 277 20.68 2.42 -6.11
C GLY A 277 22.08 2.04 -6.65
N PRO A 278 23.07 2.95 -6.75
CA PRO A 278 24.36 2.60 -7.35
C PRO A 278 25.29 1.78 -6.44
N VAL A 279 24.92 1.49 -5.18
CA VAL A 279 25.81 0.87 -4.19
C VAL A 279 25.84 -0.66 -4.27
N PHE A 280 24.83 -1.27 -4.93
CA PHE A 280 24.81 -2.72 -5.16
C PHE A 280 25.84 -3.06 -6.24
N GLY A 281 27.07 -3.35 -5.81
CA GLY A 281 28.16 -3.77 -6.69
C GLY A 281 27.72 -4.89 -7.62
N LYS A 282 28.33 -4.98 -8.81
CA LYS A 282 27.98 -5.86 -9.95
C LYS A 282 27.69 -7.35 -9.63
N GLY A 283 27.95 -7.82 -8.42
CA GLY A 283 27.65 -9.17 -7.93
C GLY A 283 26.32 -9.35 -7.19
N PHE A 284 25.62 -8.28 -6.78
CA PHE A 284 24.34 -8.38 -6.08
C PHE A 284 23.19 -8.15 -7.07
N ARG A 285 22.81 -9.21 -7.78
CA ARG A 285 21.53 -9.26 -8.50
C ARG A 285 20.48 -9.82 -7.56
N PHE A 286 19.87 -8.90 -6.83
CA PHE A 286 18.49 -9.08 -6.40
C PHE A 286 17.56 -8.81 -7.58
#